data_AF-A0A7X6SKZ7-F1
#
_entry.id   AF-A0A7X6SKZ7-F1
#
_cell.length_a   1.000
_cell.length_b   1.000
_cell.length_c   1.000
_cell.angle_alpha   90.00
_cell.angle_beta   90.00
_cell.angle_gamma   90.00
#
_symmetry.space_group_name_H-M   'P 1'
#
loop_
_entity.id
_entity.type
_entity.pdbx_description
1 polymer ?
#
loop_
_entity_poly.entity_id
_entity_poly.type
_entity_poly.pdbx_seq_one_letter_code
_entity_poly.pdbx_strand_id
1 'polypeptide(L)'
;MIAVHLERGPLDDDLISDAIRMRLIEVGEAVKDIDQSVLDLEPSVPWRDVAGMRDVLAHRYFESSAQIIRATVEHDLPALQVAVERLLRRMAELGQ
;
A
#
# COMPACT_ATOMS: atom_id res chain seq x y z
N MET A 1 8.25 7.61 2.20
CA MET A 1 8.12 7.43 0.74
C MET A 1 6.84 8.06 0.20
N ILE A 2 5.63 7.63 0.60
CA ILE A 2 4.36 8.29 0.18
C ILE A 2 4.15 9.66 0.85
N ALA A 3 4.37 9.76 2.17
CA ALA A 3 4.22 11.03 2.92
C ALA A 3 5.09 12.17 2.36
N VAL A 4 6.29 11.86 1.86
CA VAL A 4 7.21 12.84 1.25
C VAL A 4 6.63 13.46 -0.02
N HIS A 5 5.78 12.73 -0.76
CA HIS A 5 5.12 13.28 -1.94
C HIS A 5 3.97 14.23 -1.54
N LEU A 6 3.24 13.90 -0.48
CA LEU A 6 2.17 14.76 0.06
C LEU A 6 2.71 16.08 0.64
N GLU A 7 3.96 16.11 1.08
CA GLU A 7 4.64 17.34 1.51
C GLU A 7 5.01 18.27 0.33
N ARG A 8 5.12 17.72 -0.89
CA ARG A 8 5.53 18.46 -2.09
C ARG A 8 4.35 19.07 -2.85
N GLY A 9 3.14 18.59 -2.61
CA GLY A 9 1.93 19.07 -3.26
C GLY A 9 0.72 18.21 -2.90
N PRO A 10 -0.48 18.67 -3.25
CA PRO A 10 -1.72 17.98 -2.92
C PRO A 10 -2.00 16.78 -3.85
N LEU A 11 -2.88 15.88 -3.44
CA LEU A 11 -3.24 14.66 -4.21
C LEU A 11 -3.96 14.92 -5.54
N ASP A 12 -4.51 16.11 -5.73
CA ASP A 12 -5.13 16.57 -6.97
C ASP A 12 -4.11 17.12 -7.98
N ASP A 13 -2.83 17.24 -7.60
CA ASP A 13 -1.75 17.47 -8.55
C ASP A 13 -1.38 16.15 -9.26
N ASP A 14 -1.47 16.15 -10.60
CA ASP A 14 -1.24 14.95 -11.43
C ASP A 14 0.15 14.33 -11.19
N LEU A 15 1.19 15.15 -11.02
CA LEU A 15 2.55 14.66 -10.80
C LEU A 15 2.69 14.00 -9.43
N ILE A 16 2.06 14.59 -8.40
CA ILE A 16 2.05 14.03 -7.04
C ILE A 16 1.25 12.72 -7.02
N SER A 17 0.07 12.72 -7.63
CA SER A 17 -0.80 11.55 -7.74
C SER A 17 -0.10 10.40 -8.47
N ASP A 18 0.56 10.65 -9.60
CA ASP A 18 1.32 9.64 -10.33
C ASP A 18 2.48 9.07 -9.51
N ALA A 19 3.22 9.93 -8.80
CA ALA A 19 4.29 9.48 -7.92
C ALA A 19 3.78 8.56 -6.80
N ILE A 20 2.65 8.92 -6.18
CA ILE A 20 2.01 8.14 -5.13
C ILE A 20 1.47 6.82 -5.69
N ARG A 21 0.82 6.84 -6.86
CA ARG A 21 0.36 5.64 -7.56
C ARG A 21 1.49 4.65 -7.77
N MET A 22 2.66 5.11 -8.20
CA MET A 22 3.83 4.26 -8.38
C MET A 22 4.29 3.64 -7.06
N ARG A 23 4.28 4.38 -5.96
CA ARG A 23 4.61 3.83 -4.63
C ARG A 23 3.58 2.77 -4.18
N LEU A 24 2.29 2.99 -4.44
CA LEU A 24 1.25 2.02 -4.11
C LEU A 24 1.38 0.73 -4.94
N ILE A 25 1.74 0.84 -6.22
CA ILE A 25 2.07 -0.31 -7.07
C ILE A 25 3.24 -1.11 -6.49
N GLU A 26 4.31 -0.44 -6.07
CA GLU A 26 5.47 -1.11 -5.42
C GLU A 26 5.08 -1.83 -4.14
N VAL A 27 4.19 -1.25 -3.32
CA VAL A 27 3.66 -1.92 -2.11
C VAL A 27 2.91 -3.19 -2.49
N GLY A 28 2.04 -3.13 -3.51
CA GLY A 28 1.30 -4.30 -3.97
C GLY A 28 2.20 -5.42 -4.49
N GLU A 29 3.27 -5.07 -5.23
CA GLU A 29 4.28 -6.06 -5.66
C GLU A 29 5.03 -6.66 -4.47
N ALA A 30 5.51 -5.82 -3.55
CA ALA A 30 6.25 -6.30 -2.39
C ALA A 30 5.43 -7.30 -1.57
N VAL A 31 4.11 -7.09 -1.43
CA VAL A 31 3.22 -8.02 -0.72
C VAL A 31 3.10 -9.37 -1.42
N LYS A 32 3.15 -9.44 -2.76
CA LYS A 32 3.11 -10.71 -3.51
C LYS A 32 4.33 -11.59 -3.26
N ASP A 33 5.46 -10.98 -2.93
CA ASP A 33 6.72 -11.68 -2.68
C ASP A 33 6.89 -12.14 -1.22
N ILE A 34 5.95 -11.79 -0.32
CA ILE A 34 5.99 -12.22 1.07
C ILE A 34 5.36 -13.61 1.22
N ASP A 35 6.08 -14.51 1.89
CA ASP A 35 5.58 -15.84 2.22
C ASP A 35 4.24 -15.79 2.96
N GLN A 36 3.31 -16.65 2.56
CA GLN A 36 1.97 -16.71 3.16
C GLN A 36 2.02 -16.95 4.67
N SER A 37 2.98 -17.75 5.16
CA SER A 37 3.17 -18.01 6.59
C SER A 37 3.48 -16.76 7.40
N VAL A 38 4.14 -15.77 6.79
CA VAL A 38 4.40 -14.47 7.41
C VAL A 38 3.12 -13.64 7.39
N LEU A 39 2.43 -13.55 6.25
CA LEU A 39 1.17 -12.80 6.13
C LEU A 39 0.08 -13.31 7.09
N ASP A 40 0.04 -14.63 7.34
CA ASP A 40 -0.88 -15.29 8.27
C ASP A 40 -0.67 -14.86 9.73
N LEU A 41 0.46 -14.24 10.07
CA LEU A 41 0.67 -13.63 11.39
C LEU A 41 -0.17 -12.37 11.61
N GLU A 42 -0.77 -11.79 10.57
CA GLU A 42 -1.64 -10.62 10.66
C GLU A 42 -2.88 -10.81 9.75
N PRO A 43 -3.80 -11.72 10.11
CA PRO A 43 -4.91 -12.13 9.26
C PRO A 43 -6.03 -11.08 9.17
N SER A 44 -5.95 -10.00 9.96
CA SER A 44 -6.91 -8.88 9.91
C SER A 44 -6.74 -8.02 8.66
N VAL A 45 -5.58 -8.11 8.00
CA VAL A 45 -5.30 -7.37 6.77
C VAL A 45 -5.73 -8.20 5.56
N PRO A 46 -6.49 -7.63 4.61
CA PRO A 46 -6.86 -8.30 3.38
C PRO A 46 -5.68 -8.31 2.38
N TRP A 47 -4.63 -9.10 2.66
CA TRP A 47 -3.38 -9.10 1.88
C TRP A 47 -3.58 -9.35 0.38
N ARG A 48 -4.58 -10.15 0.01
CA ARG A 48 -4.94 -10.39 -1.41
C ARG A 48 -5.41 -9.11 -2.11
N ASP A 49 -6.15 -8.26 -1.41
CA ASP A 49 -6.63 -6.99 -1.96
C ASP A 49 -5.48 -5.98 -2.04
N VAL A 50 -4.59 -5.94 -1.03
CA VAL A 50 -3.37 -5.12 -1.05
C VAL A 50 -2.47 -5.50 -2.25
N ALA A 51 -2.27 -6.80 -2.49
CA ALA A 51 -1.53 -7.29 -3.65
C ALA A 51 -2.26 -6.99 -4.98
N GLY A 52 -3.59 -7.14 -5.00
CA GLY A 52 -4.42 -6.90 -6.18
C GLY A 52 -4.55 -5.42 -6.56
N MET A 53 -4.32 -4.50 -5.62
CA MET A 53 -4.37 -3.05 -5.84
C MET A 53 -3.42 -2.61 -6.97
N ARG A 54 -2.23 -3.21 -7.07
CA ARG A 54 -1.31 -2.94 -8.17
C ARG A 54 -2.00 -3.12 -9.52
N ASP A 55 -2.68 -4.25 -9.70
CA ASP A 55 -3.19 -4.63 -11.02
C ASP A 55 -4.32 -3.66 -11.44
N VAL A 56 -5.10 -3.18 -10.46
CA VAL A 56 -6.06 -2.09 -10.64
C VAL A 56 -5.33 -0.81 -11.03
N LEU A 57 -4.35 -0.38 -10.24
CA LEU A 57 -3.66 0.89 -10.45
C LEU A 57 -2.89 0.88 -11.77
N ALA A 58 -2.13 -0.17 -12.12
CA ALA A 58 -1.28 -0.24 -13.30
C ALA A 58 -2.06 -0.26 -14.63
N HIS A 59 -3.21 -0.96 -14.67
CA HIS A 59 -3.95 -1.17 -15.93
C HIS A 59 -5.08 -0.17 -16.17
N ARG A 60 -5.57 0.52 -15.12
CA ARG A 60 -6.72 1.42 -15.22
C ARG A 60 -6.27 2.86 -15.04
N TYR A 61 -6.05 3.57 -16.15
CA TYR A 61 -5.95 5.03 -16.19
C TYR A 61 -7.34 5.62 -16.47
N PHE A 62 -8.25 5.52 -15.51
CA PHE A 62 -9.58 6.15 -15.58
C PHE A 62 -9.71 7.20 -14.48
N GLU A 63 -10.66 8.14 -14.59
CA GLU A 63 -10.95 9.14 -13.54
C GLU A 63 -11.19 8.49 -12.16
N SER A 64 -11.69 7.26 -12.12
CA SER A 64 -11.85 6.47 -10.89
C SER A 64 -10.52 6.22 -10.15
N SER A 65 -9.39 6.23 -10.85
CA SER A 65 -8.08 5.93 -10.26
C SER A 65 -7.63 7.01 -9.28
N ALA A 66 -7.97 8.29 -9.52
CA ALA A 66 -7.69 9.36 -8.58
C ALA A 66 -8.47 9.18 -7.25
N GLN A 67 -9.75 8.76 -7.34
CA GLN A 67 -10.56 8.46 -6.15
C GLN A 67 -10.04 7.24 -5.39
N ILE A 68 -9.59 6.21 -6.11
CA ILE A 68 -8.99 5.01 -5.50
C ILE A 68 -7.70 5.39 -4.78
N ILE A 69 -6.79 6.13 -5.43
CA ILE A 69 -5.53 6.59 -4.80
C ILE A 69 -5.83 7.38 -3.53
N ARG A 70 -6.77 8.33 -3.60
CA ARG A 70 -7.17 9.13 -2.44
C ARG A 70 -7.69 8.26 -1.31
N ALA A 71 -8.66 7.40 -1.58
CA ALA A 71 -9.24 6.52 -0.57
C ALA A 71 -8.17 5.62 0.07
N THR A 72 -7.28 5.04 -0.73
CA THR A 72 -6.18 4.22 -0.24
C THR A 72 -5.22 5.01 0.64
N VAL A 73 -4.82 6.22 0.24
CA VAL A 73 -3.90 7.05 1.02
C VAL A 73 -4.53 7.51 2.34
N GLU A 74 -5.80 7.92 2.32
CA GLU A 74 -6.48 8.50 3.47
C GLU A 74 -7.02 7.45 4.46
N HIS A 75 -7.36 6.24 4.00
CA HIS A 75 -8.04 5.24 4.82
C HIS A 75 -7.27 3.92 4.98
N ASP A 76 -6.77 3.35 3.88
CA ASP A 76 -6.19 2.01 3.91
C ASP A 76 -4.72 2.01 4.35
N LEU A 77 -3.94 2.97 3.84
CA LEU A 77 -2.51 3.05 4.05
C LEU A 77 -2.12 3.22 5.53
N PRO A 78 -2.81 4.06 6.35
CA PRO A 78 -2.51 4.14 7.78
C PRO A 78 -2.72 2.82 8.50
N ALA A 79 -3.82 2.11 8.21
CA ALA A 79 -4.11 0.81 8.81
C ALA A 79 -3.06 -0.24 8.41
N LEU A 80 -2.68 -0.26 7.13
CA LEU A 80 -1.63 -1.13 6.61
C LEU A 80 -0.28 -0.88 7.27
N GLN A 81 0.11 0.38 7.47
CA GLN A 81 1.35 0.74 8.15
C GLN A 81 1.40 0.17 9.58
N VAL A 82 0.35 0.37 10.37
CA VAL A 82 0.29 -0.17 11.73
C VAL A 82 0.35 -1.70 11.71
N ALA A 83 -0.30 -2.35 10.75
CA ALA A 83 -0.25 -3.80 10.61
C ALA A 83 1.15 -4.32 10.26
N VAL A 84 1.85 -3.67 9.33
CA VAL A 84 3.24 -4.00 8.98
C VAL A 84 4.17 -3.82 10.20
N GLU A 85 4.00 -2.75 10.98
CA GLU A 85 4.79 -2.57 12.21
C GLU A 85 4.54 -3.69 13.23
N ARG A 86 3.30 -4.16 13.38
CA ARG A 86 2.99 -5.33 14.23
C ARG A 86 3.64 -6.60 13.68
N LEU A 87 3.60 -6.80 12.37
CA LEU A 87 4.22 -7.93 11.69
C LEU A 87 5.73 -7.97 11.95
N LEU A 88 6.42 -6.84 11.75
CA LEU A 88 7.85 -6.71 12.00
C LEU A 88 8.23 -7.00 13.45
N ARG A 89 7.43 -6.52 14.42
CA ARG A 89 7.63 -6.84 15.84
C ARG A 89 7.51 -8.35 16.11
N ARG A 90 6.47 -9.00 15.57
CA ARG A 90 6.29 -10.46 15.72
C ARG A 90 7.44 -11.24 15.10
N MET A 91 7.93 -10.83 13.92
CA MET A 91 9.06 -11.50 13.27
C MET A 91 10.35 -11.39 14.10
N ALA A 92 10.64 -10.21 14.67
CA ALA A 92 11.78 -10.01 15.55
C ALA A 92 11.69 -10.87 16.83
N GLU A 93 10.49 -11.05 17.38
CA GLU A 93 10.24 -11.92 18.54
C GLU A 93 10.40 -13.41 18.21
N LEU A 94 10.13 -13.81 16.96
CA LEU A 94 10.28 -15.18 16.46
C LEU A 94 11.73 -15.53 16.04
N GLY A 95 12.67 -14.59 16.15
CA GLY A 95 14.09 -14.82 15.84
C GLY A 95 14.41 -14.99 14.36
N GLN A 96 13.60 -14.39 13.48
CA GLN A 96 13.84 -14.28 12.03
C GLN A 96 14.48 -12.94 11.70
#